data_AF-A0A813YZT2-F1
#
_entry.id   AF-A0A813YZT2-F1
#
_cell.length_a   1.000
_cell.length_b   1.000
_cell.length_c   1.000
_cell.angle_alpha   90.00
_cell.angle_beta   90.00
_cell.angle_gamma   90.00
#
_symmetry.space_group_name_H-M   'P 1'
#
loop_
_entity.id
_entity.type
_entity.pdbx_description
1 polymer ?
#
loop_
_entity_poly.entity_id
_entity_poly.type
_entity_poly.pdbx_seq_one_letter_code
_entity_poly.pdbx_strand_id
1 'polypeptide(L)'
;MTKQFPHSKCLYGSILQLKLTAHNLLELGEWIGWTKSRLPRFLNDCDNEYQLYIQTKNQFDLSRNESDVDASYVATYLFAFAEACENLSRNRAFYYCLNSFIDQFTLCPYRTPTMKLSYKLISRHDWAMENQRPLPQRIRRT
;
A
#
# COMPACT_ATOMS: atom_id res chain seq x y z
N MET A 1 -10.08 14.77 -13.72
CA MET A 1 -8.70 15.26 -13.44
C MET A 1 -7.97 14.21 -12.62
N THR A 2 -7.16 13.38 -13.26
CA THR A 2 -6.30 12.39 -12.59
C THR A 2 -5.15 13.12 -11.92
N LYS A 3 -5.29 13.41 -10.61
CA LYS A 3 -4.13 13.84 -9.82
C LYS A 3 -3.17 12.66 -9.79
N GLN A 4 -2.07 12.78 -10.55
CA GLN A 4 -1.06 11.74 -10.71
C GLN A 4 -0.42 11.53 -9.33
N PHE A 5 -0.64 10.37 -8.71
CA PHE A 5 0.02 10.03 -7.44
C PHE A 5 1.43 9.48 -7.75
N PRO A 6 2.47 9.92 -7.01
CA PRO A 6 2.49 11.03 -6.05
C PRO A 6 2.47 12.41 -6.73
N HIS A 7 1.83 13.40 -6.10
CA HIS A 7 1.45 14.69 -6.74
C HIS A 7 2.63 15.62 -7.03
N SER A 8 3.81 15.35 -6.45
CA SER A 8 5.04 16.06 -6.79
C SER A 8 6.17 15.06 -7.02
N LYS A 9 6.65 15.01 -8.27
CA LYS A 9 7.80 14.16 -8.63
C LYS A 9 9.07 14.47 -7.84
N CYS A 10 9.18 15.68 -7.28
CA CYS A 10 10.38 16.14 -6.60
C CYS A 10 10.36 15.94 -5.08
N LEU A 11 9.24 15.53 -4.47
CA LEU A 11 9.09 15.54 -3.01
C LEU A 11 9.03 14.16 -2.35
N TYR A 12 9.16 13.06 -3.10
CA TYR A 12 9.17 11.72 -2.52
C TYR A 12 10.49 10.98 -2.80
N GLY A 13 11.02 10.31 -1.79
CA GLY A 13 12.20 9.45 -1.88
C GLY A 13 11.84 7.96 -1.88
N SER A 14 10.67 7.60 -1.35
CA SER A 14 10.22 6.20 -1.25
C SER A 14 8.71 6.06 -1.22
N ILE A 15 8.23 4.85 -1.48
CA ILE A 15 6.82 4.47 -1.45
C ILE A 15 6.65 3.20 -0.63
N LEU A 16 5.79 3.26 0.39
CA LEU A 16 5.27 2.08 1.05
C LEU A 16 4.02 1.62 0.31
N GLN A 17 4.08 0.42 -0.24
CA GLN A 17 2.95 -0.28 -0.83
C GLN A 17 2.37 -1.24 0.20
N LEU A 18 1.09 -1.06 0.53
CA LEU A 18 0.31 -1.99 1.33
C LEU A 18 -0.59 -2.82 0.41
N LYS A 19 -0.56 -4.14 0.54
CA LYS A 19 -1.41 -5.06 -0.21
C LYS A 19 -2.29 -5.86 0.74
N LEU A 20 -3.59 -5.73 0.52
CA LEU A 20 -4.65 -6.48 1.17
C LEU A 20 -5.10 -7.56 0.20
N THR A 21 -5.11 -8.83 0.63
CA THR A 21 -5.65 -9.92 -0.20
C THR A 21 -6.77 -10.62 0.52
N ALA A 22 -7.79 -11.05 -0.22
CA ALA A 22 -8.88 -11.87 0.29
C ALA A 22 -9.41 -12.81 -0.80
N HIS A 23 -10.20 -13.83 -0.44
CA HIS A 23 -10.72 -14.78 -1.42
C HIS A 23 -11.92 -14.22 -2.19
N ASN A 24 -12.71 -13.36 -1.56
CA ASN A 24 -13.87 -12.73 -2.17
C ASN A 24 -13.94 -11.21 -1.90
N LEU A 25 -14.81 -10.51 -2.62
CA LEU A 25 -14.97 -9.06 -2.51
C LEU A 25 -15.57 -8.60 -1.19
N LEU A 26 -16.39 -9.43 -0.53
CA LEU A 26 -16.99 -9.09 0.76
C LEU A 26 -15.89 -9.02 1.82
N GLU A 27 -15.10 -10.08 1.95
CA GLU A 27 -13.93 -10.12 2.83
C GLU A 27 -12.98 -8.96 2.50
N LEU A 28 -12.68 -8.71 1.22
CA LEU A 28 -11.80 -7.61 0.84
C LEU A 28 -12.37 -6.24 1.27
N GLY A 29 -13.68 -6.04 1.13
CA GLY A 29 -14.38 -4.83 1.56
C GLY A 29 -14.26 -4.60 3.07
N GLU A 30 -14.47 -5.65 3.85
CA GLU A 30 -14.28 -5.63 5.31
C GLU A 30 -12.82 -5.35 5.69
N TRP A 31 -11.86 -5.92 4.95
CA TRP A 31 -10.43 -5.69 5.14
C TRP A 31 -10.01 -4.25 4.84
N ILE A 32 -10.55 -3.67 3.76
CA ILE A 32 -10.38 -2.26 3.41
C ILE A 32 -11.00 -1.38 4.48
N GLY A 33 -12.20 -1.71 4.97
CA GLY A 33 -12.87 -0.99 6.06
C GLY A 33 -12.04 -0.97 7.33
N TRP A 34 -11.52 -2.13 7.74
CA TRP A 34 -10.62 -2.27 8.88
C TRP A 34 -9.38 -1.39 8.73
N THR A 35 -8.75 -1.44 7.57
CA THR A 35 -7.56 -0.63 7.24
C THR A 35 -7.88 0.85 7.35
N LYS A 36 -8.94 1.32 6.70
CA LYS A 36 -9.35 2.74 6.71
C LYS A 36 -9.60 3.28 8.10
N SER A 37 -10.16 2.49 9.01
CA SER A 37 -10.39 2.92 10.39
C SER A 37 -9.11 3.15 11.21
N ARG A 38 -7.96 2.62 10.75
CA ARG A 38 -6.65 2.71 11.44
C ARG A 38 -5.66 3.63 10.76
N LEU A 39 -5.86 3.89 9.47
CA LEU A 39 -5.02 4.80 8.70
C LEU A 39 -4.82 6.16 9.39
N PRO A 40 -5.85 6.83 9.96
CA PRO A 40 -5.64 8.14 10.58
C PRO A 40 -4.62 8.11 11.70
N ARG A 41 -4.63 7.07 12.55
CA ARG A 41 -3.66 6.91 13.63
C ARG A 41 -2.26 6.67 13.07
N PHE A 42 -2.11 5.73 12.13
CA PHE A 42 -0.80 5.47 11.51
C PHE A 42 -0.20 6.71 10.86
N LEU A 43 -1.02 7.51 10.16
CA LEU A 43 -0.58 8.76 9.54
C LEU A 43 -0.19 9.80 10.59
N ASN A 44 -0.97 9.92 11.66
CA ASN A 44 -0.68 10.82 12.77
C ASN A 44 0.62 10.46 13.49
N ASP A 45 0.83 9.17 13.78
CA ASP A 45 2.02 8.68 14.46
C ASP A 45 3.24 8.97 13.58
N CYS A 46 3.17 8.68 12.28
CA CYS A 46 4.25 9.00 11.35
C CYS A 46 4.55 10.52 11.24
N ASP A 47 3.54 11.37 11.11
CA ASP A 47 3.71 12.81 10.89
C ASP A 47 4.14 13.54 12.17
N ASN A 48 3.44 13.30 13.28
CA ASN A 48 3.62 14.05 14.52
C ASN A 48 4.65 13.43 15.47
N GLU A 49 4.65 12.11 15.63
CA GLU A 49 5.58 11.45 16.58
C GLU A 49 6.94 11.19 15.95
N TYR A 50 6.95 10.88 14.64
CA TYR A 50 8.16 10.48 13.93
C TYR A 50 8.64 11.48 12.87
N GLN A 51 7.94 12.61 12.70
CA GLN A 51 8.31 13.71 11.80
C GLN A 51 8.53 13.29 10.33
N LEU A 52 7.77 12.28 9.88
CA LEU A 52 7.82 11.76 8.52
C LEU A 52 6.77 12.45 7.66
N TYR A 53 7.21 13.11 6.59
CA TYR A 53 6.29 13.71 5.64
C TYR A 53 5.66 12.64 4.76
N ILE A 54 4.33 12.50 4.83
CA ILE A 54 3.58 11.49 4.09
C ILE A 54 2.58 12.10 3.11
N GLN A 55 2.56 11.54 1.91
CA GLN A 55 1.47 11.71 0.96
C GLN A 55 0.77 10.36 0.71
N THR A 56 -0.56 10.33 0.80
CA THR A 56 -1.35 9.13 0.52
C THR A 56 -2.19 9.24 -0.75
N LYS A 57 -2.60 8.10 -1.29
CA LYS A 57 -3.64 8.04 -2.33
C LYS A 57 -5.03 8.11 -1.66
N ASN A 58 -6.00 8.72 -2.33
CA ASN A 58 -7.37 8.81 -1.81
C ASN A 58 -8.15 7.47 -1.89
N GLN A 59 -7.65 6.49 -2.65
CA GLN A 59 -8.38 5.27 -2.99
C GLN A 59 -7.45 4.06 -3.02
N PHE A 60 -8.04 2.88 -2.81
CA PHE A 60 -7.37 1.59 -3.03
C PHE A 60 -7.48 1.20 -4.50
N ASP A 61 -6.38 0.70 -5.06
CA ASP A 61 -6.37 0.10 -6.38
C ASP A 61 -6.76 -1.37 -6.27
N LEU A 62 -7.89 -1.74 -6.87
CA LEU A 62 -8.43 -3.10 -6.84
C LEU A 62 -7.96 -3.87 -8.08
N SER A 63 -7.47 -5.08 -7.86
CA SER A 63 -7.11 -6.02 -8.93
C SER A 63 -7.51 -7.44 -8.55
N ARG A 64 -7.75 -8.28 -9.56
CA ARG A 64 -7.93 -9.72 -9.37
C ARG A 64 -6.62 -10.42 -9.66
N ASN A 65 -6.16 -11.27 -8.75
CA ASN A 65 -5.02 -12.15 -9.00
C ASN A 65 -5.56 -13.48 -9.56
N GLU A 66 -5.45 -13.65 -10.87
CA GLU A 66 -5.87 -14.88 -11.56
C GLU A 66 -4.77 -15.96 -11.57
N SER A 67 -3.58 -15.61 -11.07
CA SER A 67 -2.36 -16.43 -11.10
C SER A 67 -2.23 -17.40 -9.92
N ASP A 68 -3.02 -17.24 -8.86
CA ASP A 68 -3.06 -18.18 -7.74
C ASP A 68 -4.08 -19.28 -8.02
N VAL A 69 -3.79 -20.50 -7.56
CA VAL A 69 -4.65 -21.68 -7.66
C VAL A 69 -6.05 -21.42 -7.07
N ASP A 70 -6.15 -20.44 -6.16
CA ASP A 70 -7.40 -19.83 -5.73
C ASP A 70 -7.44 -18.37 -6.19
N ALA A 71 -8.41 -18.03 -7.04
CA ALA A 71 -8.65 -16.66 -7.47
C ALA A 71 -8.81 -15.77 -6.22
N SER A 72 -7.95 -14.77 -6.09
CA SER A 72 -7.97 -13.85 -4.95
C SER A 72 -8.12 -12.41 -5.42
N TYR A 73 -8.76 -11.60 -4.58
CA TYR A 73 -8.91 -10.18 -4.79
C TYR A 73 -7.83 -9.44 -4.02
N VAL A 74 -7.23 -8.44 -4.64
CA VAL A 74 -6.14 -7.65 -4.08
C VAL A 74 -6.55 -6.18 -4.07
N ALA A 75 -6.36 -5.51 -2.94
CA ALA A 75 -6.44 -4.06 -2.83
C ALA A 75 -5.06 -3.50 -2.47
N THR A 76 -4.58 -2.57 -3.27
CA THR A 76 -3.29 -1.89 -3.06
C THR A 76 -3.52 -0.48 -2.56
N TYR A 77 -2.80 -0.09 -1.52
CA TYR A 77 -2.76 1.28 -1.00
C TYR A 77 -1.32 1.77 -0.94
N LEU A 78 -1.12 3.06 -1.25
CA LEU A 78 0.21 3.63 -1.41
C LEU A 78 0.39 4.84 -0.49
N PHE A 79 1.53 4.85 0.20
CA PHE A 79 2.04 5.98 0.96
C PHE A 79 3.36 6.40 0.34
N ALA A 80 3.54 7.67 0.03
CA ALA A 80 4.79 8.24 -0.42
C ALA A 80 5.42 9.02 0.73
N PHE A 81 6.70 8.79 0.95
CA PHE A 81 7.51 9.44 1.99
C PHE A 81 8.54 10.35 1.34
N ALA A 82 8.87 11.48 1.98
CA ALA A 82 9.93 12.37 1.50
C ALA A 82 11.31 11.71 1.57
N GLU A 83 11.50 10.83 2.55
CA GLU A 83 12.76 10.16 2.84
C GLU A 83 13.12 9.14 1.75
N ALA A 84 14.42 9.07 1.45
CA ALA A 84 14.97 8.02 0.61
C ALA A 84 14.73 6.63 1.24
N CYS A 85 14.51 5.63 0.38
CA CYS A 85 14.19 4.26 0.81
C CYS A 85 15.24 3.67 1.77
N GLU A 86 16.53 3.97 1.57
CA GLU A 86 17.62 3.51 2.43
C GLU A 86 17.59 4.13 3.83
N ASN A 87 17.17 5.39 3.92
CA ASN A 87 17.05 6.07 5.21
C ASN A 87 15.83 5.55 5.97
N LEU A 88 14.70 5.42 5.27
CA LEU A 88 13.46 4.92 5.87
C LEU A 88 13.59 3.45 6.30
N SER A 89 14.31 2.61 5.54
CA SER A 89 14.58 1.21 5.90
C SER A 89 15.53 1.02 7.09
N ARG A 90 16.23 2.08 7.52
CA ARG A 90 17.06 2.08 8.73
C ARG A 90 16.41 2.87 9.87
N ASN A 91 15.29 3.54 9.60
CA ASN A 91 14.60 4.36 10.58
C ASN A 91 13.80 3.46 11.55
N ARG A 92 14.30 3.32 12.77
CA ARG A 92 13.63 2.52 13.82
C ARG A 92 12.23 3.03 14.12
N ALA A 93 12.06 4.34 14.20
CA ALA A 93 10.79 5.00 14.49
C ALA A 93 9.72 4.64 13.44
N PHE A 94 10.10 4.66 12.16
CA PHE A 94 9.24 4.19 11.07
C PHE A 94 8.78 2.73 11.28
N TYR A 95 9.70 1.81 11.60
CA TYR A 95 9.33 0.41 11.82
C TYR A 95 8.52 0.19 13.10
N TYR A 96 8.75 0.96 14.17
CA TYR A 96 7.89 0.92 15.35
C TYR A 96 6.45 1.31 14.99
N CYS A 97 6.28 2.40 14.25
CA CYS A 97 4.97 2.84 13.76
C CYS A 97 4.32 1.79 12.85
N LEU A 98 5.06 1.31 11.85
CA LEU A 98 4.57 0.34 10.87
C LEU A 98 4.18 -0.98 11.52
N ASN A 99 5.01 -1.51 12.42
CA ASN A 99 4.71 -2.76 13.12
C ASN A 99 3.51 -2.58 14.05
N SER A 100 3.42 -1.47 14.80
CA SER A 100 2.24 -1.18 15.62
C SER A 100 0.95 -1.10 14.80
N PHE A 101 1.02 -0.53 13.60
CA PHE A 101 -0.12 -0.52 12.67
C PHE A 101 -0.47 -1.93 12.16
N ILE A 102 0.53 -2.72 11.75
CA ILE A 102 0.34 -4.09 11.25
C ILE A 102 -0.20 -5.01 12.33
N ASP A 103 0.27 -4.90 13.56
CA ASP A 103 -0.15 -5.74 14.68
C ASP A 103 -1.65 -5.58 14.96
N GLN A 104 -2.23 -4.40 14.70
CA GLN A 104 -3.67 -4.17 14.84
C GLN A 104 -4.52 -4.99 13.86
N PHE A 105 -3.95 -5.54 12.79
CA PHE A 105 -4.68 -6.44 11.89
C PHE A 105 -4.89 -7.83 12.49
N THR A 106 -4.08 -8.21 13.49
CA THR A 106 -4.33 -9.45 14.25
C THR A 106 -5.60 -9.35 15.10
N LEU A 107 -6.03 -8.13 15.44
CA LEU A 107 -7.20 -7.83 16.26
C LEU A 107 -8.50 -7.68 15.44
N CYS A 108 -8.47 -7.98 14.14
CA CYS A 108 -9.64 -7.84 13.29
C CYS A 108 -10.70 -8.90 13.63
N PRO A 109 -11.92 -8.49 14.05
CA PRO A 109 -12.92 -9.41 14.60
C PRO A 109 -13.48 -10.38 13.56
N TYR A 110 -13.49 -9.99 12.28
CA TYR A 110 -13.94 -10.80 11.15
C TYR A 110 -12.77 -11.36 10.33
N ARG A 111 -11.58 -11.49 10.93
CA ARG A 111 -10.40 -12.01 10.21
C ARG A 111 -10.61 -13.47 9.83
N THR A 112 -10.52 -13.77 8.54
CA THR A 112 -10.48 -15.14 8.01
C THR A 112 -9.05 -15.52 7.57
N PRO A 113 -8.72 -16.81 7.43
CA PRO A 113 -7.40 -17.26 6.98
C PRO A 113 -7.01 -16.81 5.55
N THR A 114 -8.01 -16.48 4.74
CA THR A 114 -7.85 -15.97 3.36
C THR A 114 -7.45 -14.50 3.33
N MET A 115 -7.71 -13.75 4.42
CA MET A 115 -7.33 -12.35 4.56
C MET A 115 -5.84 -12.23 4.92
N LYS A 116 -5.04 -11.73 3.97
CA LYS A 116 -3.61 -11.48 4.20
C LYS A 116 -3.28 -10.01 4.02
N LEU A 117 -2.27 -9.58 4.78
CA LEU A 117 -1.66 -8.28 4.69
C LEU A 117 -0.20 -8.50 4.30
N SER A 118 0.27 -7.75 3.33
CA SER A 118 1.70 -7.64 3.02
C SER A 118 2.05 -6.20 2.71
N TYR A 119 3.31 -5.84 2.87
CA TYR A 119 3.80 -4.54 2.49
C TYR A 119 5.16 -4.64 1.81
N LYS A 120 5.48 -3.63 1.01
CA LYS A 120 6.78 -3.49 0.36
C LYS A 120 7.18 -2.03 0.40
N LEU A 121 8.42 -1.74 0.77
CA LEU A 121 9.02 -0.43 0.57
C LEU A 121 9.71 -0.41 -0.80
N ILE A 122 9.43 0.62 -1.60
CA ILE A 122 9.86 0.76 -2.99
C ILE A 122 10.61 2.09 -3.12
N SER A 123 11.78 2.07 -3.75
CA SER A 123 12.52 3.29 -4.04
C SER A 123 11.78 4.13 -5.09
N ARG A 124 11.98 5.45 -5.09
CA ARG A 124 11.45 6.31 -6.16
C ARG A 124 11.89 5.84 -7.56
N HIS A 125 13.12 5.35 -7.70
CA HIS A 125 13.65 4.87 -8.96
C HIS A 125 12.86 3.64 -9.45
N ASP A 126 12.72 2.61 -8.60
CA ASP A 126 12.01 1.39 -8.95
C ASP A 126 10.54 1.67 -9.26
N TRP A 127 9.90 2.55 -8.48
CA TRP A 127 8.54 2.98 -8.74
C TRP A 127 8.38 3.66 -10.10
N ALA A 128 9.31 4.56 -10.45
CA ALA A 128 9.29 5.23 -11.74
C ALA A 128 9.49 4.24 -12.89
N MET A 129 10.36 3.25 -12.73
CA MET A 129 10.58 2.19 -13.72
C MET A 129 9.35 1.29 -13.90
N GLU A 130 8.67 0.91 -12.81
CA GLU A 130 7.44 0.11 -12.86
C GLU A 130 6.30 0.85 -13.58
N ASN A 131 6.16 2.16 -13.35
CA ASN A 131 5.11 2.98 -13.96
C ASN A 131 5.43 3.49 -15.37
N GLN A 132 6.66 3.32 -15.86
CA GLN A 132 7.05 3.65 -17.25
C GLN A 132 6.97 2.44 -18.19
N ARG A 133 6.77 1.22 -17.67
CA ARG A 133 6.60 0.04 -18.52
C ARG A 133 5.33 0.18 -19.37
N PRO A 134 5.42 0.04 -20.70
CA PRO A 134 4.23 0.04 -21.54
C PRO A 134 3.31 -1.11 -21.13
N LEU A 135 2.00 -0.84 -21.06
CA LEU A 135 0.99 -1.87 -20.88
C LEU A 135 1.22 -2.97 -21.92
N PRO A 136 1.15 -4.28 -21.55
CA PRO A 136 1.32 -5.35 -22.52
C PRO A 136 0.32 -5.13 -23.66
N GLN A 137 0.85 -5.02 -24.89
CA GLN A 137 0.02 -4.83 -26.07
C GLN A 137 -0.97 -5.98 -26.15
N ARG A 138 -2.26 -5.65 -26.05
CA ARG A 138 -3.36 -6.59 -26.31
C ARG A 138 -3.18 -7.09 -27.74
N ILE A 139 -2.72 -8.34 -27.90
CA ILE A 139 -2.72 -9.00 -29.21
C ILE A 139 -4.18 -9.06 -29.65
N ARG A 140 -4.55 -8.22 -30.62
CA ARG A 140 -5.83 -8.36 -31.29
C ARG A 140 -5.73 -9.64 -32.10
N ARG A 141 -6.43 -10.69 -31.66
CA ARG A 141 -6.70 -11.85 -32.51
C ARG A 141 -7.57 -11.34 -33.67
N THR A 142 -6.98 -11.28 -34.86
CA THR A 142 -7.69 -11.20 -36.14
C THR A 142 -8.31 -12.54 -36.47
#